data_AF-A0A9C9ES47-F1
#
_entry.id   AF-A0A9C9ES47-F1
#
_cell.length_a   1.000
_cell.length_b   1.000
_cell.length_c   1.000
_cell.angle_alpha   90.00
_cell.angle_beta   90.00
_cell.angle_gamma   90.00
#
_symmetry.space_group_name_H-M   'P 1'
#
loop_
_entity.id
_entity.type
_entity.pdbx_description
1 polymer ?
#
loop_
_entity_poly.entity_id
_entity_poly.type
_entity_poly.pdbx_seq_one_letter_code
_entity_poly.pdbx_strand_id
1 'polypeptide(L)'
;MKATLAVLAVVALAVTGCETFFSNDEESEALATLDYGGYTTESEAPAFGDEDLLTSYPDDQPYDDEVADNPQVRSALRNGGARHYTLRLLWGNLDNPDTTVGPGEDCPVTDWSGSLVVEGGVVIIKRLIRFDRGDYIVRPRRGPDSVEWVSHTVGHVDGILFTIIDTPDPQATETANLVRITTMQYSVEIPLADLEDYRDFIVIDDCNKISIVATETSPQICRRGFLEGKWISESDTSGVFKGIWIAADGSITGYLRGHYTIEDGNRVLYGKWITRSGRFGGLLRGRWMPLAEEPGPDGYFEGRWVDETFTLQGFFKGHYCICQDSTGFFHGRWARVCR
;
A
#
# COMPACT_ATOMS: atom_id res chain seq x y z
N MET A 1 -20.58 -37.01 -2.07
CA MET A 1 -19.46 -36.79 -1.13
C MET A 1 -19.59 -35.37 -0.60
N LYS A 2 -19.80 -35.19 0.71
CA LYS A 2 -19.83 -33.86 1.33
C LYS A 2 -18.39 -33.52 1.72
N ALA A 3 -17.77 -32.56 1.04
CA ALA A 3 -16.47 -32.04 1.43
C ALA A 3 -16.69 -31.10 2.62
N THR A 4 -16.14 -31.47 3.78
CA THR A 4 -16.15 -30.65 4.98
C THR A 4 -15.04 -29.63 4.84
N LEU A 5 -15.39 -28.37 4.54
CA LEU A 5 -14.45 -27.26 4.49
C LEU A 5 -14.02 -26.92 5.93
N ALA A 6 -12.76 -27.17 6.27
CA ALA A 6 -12.19 -26.77 7.55
C ALA A 6 -11.80 -25.29 7.45
N VAL A 7 -12.56 -24.43 8.12
CA VAL A 7 -12.20 -23.01 8.30
C VAL A 7 -11.07 -22.95 9.32
N LEU A 8 -9.84 -22.73 8.86
CA LEU A 8 -8.69 -22.48 9.72
C LEU A 8 -8.77 -21.01 10.17
N ALA A 9 -9.14 -20.77 11.42
CA ALA A 9 -9.03 -19.46 12.02
C ALA A 9 -7.54 -19.16 12.27
N VAL A 10 -6.91 -18.43 11.36
CA VAL A 10 -5.55 -17.90 11.59
C VAL A 10 -5.68 -16.81 12.65
N VAL A 11 -5.18 -17.11 13.86
CA VAL A 11 -5.00 -16.09 14.90
C VAL A 11 -3.89 -15.17 14.44
N ALA A 12 -4.23 -13.98 13.96
CA ALA A 12 -3.28 -12.94 13.66
C ALA A 12 -2.54 -12.57 14.95
N LEU A 13 -1.29 -13.01 15.09
CA LEU A 13 -0.39 -12.53 16.13
C LEU A 13 -0.07 -11.07 15.77
N ALA A 14 -0.83 -10.15 16.35
CA ALA A 14 -0.52 -8.74 16.34
C ALA A 14 0.81 -8.56 17.08
N VAL A 15 1.93 -8.59 16.35
CA VAL A 15 3.23 -8.14 16.85
C VAL A 15 3.12 -6.62 16.96
N THR A 16 2.62 -6.14 18.10
CA THR A 16 2.58 -4.72 18.46
C THR A 16 3.98 -4.25 18.83
N GLY A 17 4.89 -4.26 17.86
CA GLY A 17 6.20 -3.59 17.94
C GLY A 17 6.07 -2.18 17.39
N CYS A 18 5.44 -1.28 18.14
CA CYS A 18 5.41 0.14 17.82
C CYS A 18 6.70 0.81 18.30
N GLU A 19 7.85 0.40 17.76
CA GLU A 19 9.06 1.21 17.86
C GLU A 19 9.04 2.17 16.66
N THR A 20 8.78 3.44 16.94
CA THR A 20 9.04 4.53 15.99
C THR A 20 10.56 4.70 15.93
N PHE A 21 11.21 3.96 15.04
CA PHE A 21 12.66 3.86 14.98
C PHE A 21 13.41 5.12 14.54
N PHE A 22 12.71 6.14 14.06
CA PHE A 22 13.29 7.47 13.92
C PHE A 22 13.06 8.23 15.22
N SER A 23 13.95 8.02 16.20
CA SER A 23 14.07 9.00 17.27
C SER A 23 14.53 10.32 16.62
N ASN A 24 13.99 11.44 17.09
CA ASN A 24 14.39 12.78 16.64
C ASN A 24 15.89 13.08 16.92
N ASP A 25 16.68 12.13 17.42
CA ASP A 25 18.06 12.32 17.86
C ASP A 25 19.09 12.13 16.72
N GLU A 26 18.72 11.56 15.56
CA GLU A 26 19.56 11.51 14.35
C GLU A 26 19.45 12.78 13.46
N GLU A 27 18.77 13.83 13.93
CA GLU A 27 18.53 15.08 13.17
C GLU A 27 19.79 15.96 12.98
N SER A 28 20.93 15.59 13.57
CA SER A 28 22.16 16.39 13.53
C SER A 28 23.06 16.14 12.31
N GLU A 29 22.83 15.09 11.52
CA GLU A 29 23.64 14.86 10.32
C GLU A 29 23.11 15.76 9.20
N ALA A 30 23.97 16.59 8.61
CA ALA A 30 23.58 17.43 7.49
C ALA A 30 23.11 16.52 6.34
N LEU A 31 21.81 16.53 6.03
CA LEU A 31 21.23 15.66 5.00
C LEU A 31 21.97 15.77 3.65
N ALA A 32 22.58 16.92 3.37
CA ALA A 32 23.42 17.18 2.19
C ALA A 32 24.75 16.39 2.16
N THR A 33 25.23 15.87 3.29
CA THR A 33 26.45 15.05 3.36
C THR A 33 26.19 13.56 3.31
N LEU A 34 24.92 13.15 3.28
CA LEU A 34 24.55 11.75 3.19
C LEU A 34 24.85 11.21 1.80
N ASP A 35 25.30 9.96 1.75
CA ASP A 35 25.30 9.21 0.51
C ASP A 35 23.84 8.86 0.14
N TYR A 36 23.55 8.97 -1.15
CA TYR A 36 22.28 8.61 -1.76
C TYR A 36 22.49 7.54 -2.84
N GLY A 37 23.50 6.67 -2.69
CA GLY A 37 23.75 5.54 -3.59
C GLY A 37 24.05 6.00 -5.02
N GLY A 38 24.70 7.16 -5.18
CA GLY A 38 24.99 7.73 -6.51
C GLY A 38 23.79 8.35 -7.25
N TYR A 39 22.59 8.41 -6.67
CA TYR A 39 21.47 9.15 -7.25
C TYR A 39 21.69 10.66 -7.14
N THR A 40 21.34 11.41 -8.20
CA THR A 40 21.48 12.87 -8.29
C THR A 40 20.13 13.59 -8.32
N THR A 41 20.15 14.91 -8.10
CA THR A 41 18.96 15.77 -8.16
C THR A 41 18.55 16.17 -9.59
N GLU A 42 19.22 15.62 -10.61
CA GLU A 42 18.91 15.91 -12.00
C GLU A 42 17.56 15.33 -12.42
N SER A 43 16.94 15.89 -13.47
CA SER A 43 15.74 15.28 -14.05
C SER A 43 16.11 14.10 -14.95
N GLU A 44 15.19 13.17 -15.11
CA GLU A 44 15.36 11.93 -15.88
C GLU A 44 14.39 11.88 -17.06
N ALA A 45 14.56 10.90 -17.94
CA ALA A 45 13.49 10.54 -18.85
C ALA A 45 12.25 10.06 -18.06
N PRO A 46 11.01 10.21 -18.58
CA PRO A 46 9.82 9.59 -17.99
C PRO A 46 10.08 8.11 -17.67
N ALA A 47 9.65 7.67 -16.48
CA ALA A 47 9.92 6.33 -15.96
C ALA A 47 11.41 5.91 -15.99
N PHE A 48 12.35 6.86 -15.89
CA PHE A 48 13.80 6.61 -16.04
C PHE A 48 14.19 6.00 -17.39
N GLY A 49 13.34 6.14 -18.41
CA GLY A 49 13.50 5.48 -19.71
C GLY A 49 13.18 3.98 -19.69
N ASP A 50 12.58 3.46 -18.61
CA ASP A 50 12.17 2.06 -18.47
C ASP A 50 10.75 1.87 -19.05
N GLU A 51 10.67 1.18 -20.19
CA GLU A 51 9.39 0.92 -20.89
C GLU A 51 8.50 -0.05 -20.12
N ASP A 52 9.08 -1.00 -19.37
CA ASP A 52 8.31 -1.90 -18.51
C ASP A 52 7.63 -1.07 -17.42
N LEU A 53 8.38 -0.21 -16.73
CA LEU A 53 7.81 0.61 -15.66
C LEU A 53 6.69 1.55 -16.16
N LEU A 54 6.79 2.00 -17.41
CA LEU A 54 5.76 2.82 -18.06
C LEU A 54 4.48 2.03 -18.38
N THR A 55 4.60 0.74 -18.69
CA THR A 55 3.49 -0.10 -19.18
C THR A 55 2.87 -1.00 -18.11
N SER A 56 3.66 -1.44 -17.13
CA SER A 56 3.27 -2.29 -15.98
C SER A 56 2.26 -1.64 -15.05
N TYR A 57 2.26 -0.31 -14.94
CA TYR A 57 1.42 0.42 -13.97
C TYR A 57 0.43 1.35 -14.67
N PRO A 58 -0.66 0.80 -15.26
CA PRO A 58 -1.72 1.64 -15.78
C PRO A 58 -2.37 2.45 -14.66
N ASP A 59 -2.96 3.60 -15.01
CA ASP A 59 -3.70 4.41 -14.04
C ASP A 59 -4.91 3.60 -13.51
N ASP A 60 -5.02 3.51 -12.19
CA ASP A 60 -6.18 2.92 -11.52
C ASP A 60 -7.48 3.60 -11.97
N GLN A 61 -8.54 2.82 -12.18
CA GLN A 61 -9.82 3.30 -12.69
C GLN A 61 -10.52 4.16 -11.62
N PRO A 62 -10.75 5.47 -11.87
CA PRO A 62 -11.57 6.27 -10.98
C PRO A 62 -12.96 5.68 -10.85
N TYR A 63 -13.50 5.67 -9.64
CA TYR A 63 -14.84 5.16 -9.38
C TYR A 63 -15.75 6.27 -8.84
N ASP A 64 -16.88 6.47 -9.52
CA ASP A 64 -17.89 7.45 -9.13
C ASP A 64 -18.86 6.83 -8.11
N ASP A 65 -18.48 6.87 -6.83
CA ASP A 65 -19.31 6.30 -5.77
C ASP A 65 -20.44 7.25 -5.36
N GLU A 66 -21.69 6.85 -5.62
CA GLU A 66 -22.91 7.59 -5.26
C GLU A 66 -22.99 7.99 -3.78
N VAL A 67 -22.31 7.27 -2.88
CA VAL A 67 -22.22 7.61 -1.45
C VAL A 67 -21.43 8.90 -1.22
N ALA A 68 -20.45 9.23 -2.06
CA ALA A 68 -19.68 10.47 -1.97
C ALA A 68 -20.54 11.73 -2.20
N ASP A 69 -21.66 11.58 -2.92
CA ASP A 69 -22.58 12.67 -3.24
C ASP A 69 -23.69 12.85 -2.20
N ASN A 70 -23.84 11.92 -1.27
CA ASN A 70 -24.83 12.01 -0.21
C ASN A 70 -24.57 13.28 0.65
N PRO A 71 -25.57 14.17 0.84
CA PRO A 71 -25.42 15.38 1.65
C PRO A 71 -24.93 15.14 3.08
N GLN A 72 -25.32 14.03 3.71
CA GLN A 72 -24.88 13.67 5.06
C GLN A 72 -23.40 13.30 5.07
N VAL A 73 -22.93 12.54 4.07
CA VAL A 73 -21.52 12.17 3.91
C VAL A 73 -20.68 13.42 3.61
N ARG A 74 -21.16 14.31 2.74
CA ARG A 74 -20.51 15.60 2.48
C ARG A 74 -20.45 16.49 3.72
N SER A 75 -21.45 16.42 4.60
CA SER A 75 -21.44 17.12 5.89
C SER A 75 -20.42 16.50 6.85
N ALA A 76 -20.34 15.17 6.91
CA ALA A 76 -19.36 14.45 7.72
C ALA A 76 -17.91 14.79 7.30
N LEU A 77 -17.64 14.82 5.99
CA LEU A 77 -16.35 15.22 5.41
C LEU A 77 -15.92 16.65 5.78
N ARG A 78 -16.87 17.52 6.10
CA ARG A 78 -16.62 18.92 6.49
C ARG A 78 -16.59 19.11 8.00
N ASN A 79 -17.00 18.09 8.77
CA ASN A 79 -16.99 18.16 10.21
C ASN A 79 -15.55 18.03 10.71
N GLY A 80 -15.05 19.04 11.44
CA GLY A 80 -13.66 19.07 11.92
C GLY A 80 -13.30 17.96 12.91
N GLY A 81 -14.28 17.22 13.42
CA GLY A 81 -14.07 16.06 14.32
C GLY A 81 -13.96 14.71 13.61
N ALA A 82 -14.20 14.62 12.30
CA ALA A 82 -14.10 13.35 11.58
C ALA A 82 -12.64 12.97 11.30
N ARG A 83 -12.28 11.71 11.52
CA ARG A 83 -10.99 11.16 11.08
C ARG A 83 -11.17 10.52 9.72
N HIS A 84 -10.26 10.81 8.81
CA HIS A 84 -10.33 10.30 7.45
C HIS A 84 -9.17 9.35 7.24
N TYR A 85 -9.42 8.16 6.74
CA TYR A 85 -8.40 7.20 6.37
C TYR A 85 -8.49 6.89 4.89
N THR A 86 -7.36 6.62 4.28
CA THR A 86 -7.32 5.98 2.98
C THR A 86 -6.74 4.59 3.16
N LEU A 87 -7.45 3.58 2.65
CA LEU A 87 -7.08 2.18 2.76
C LEU A 87 -6.98 1.60 1.34
N ARG A 88 -5.80 1.11 0.98
CA ARG A 88 -5.54 0.38 -0.27
C ARG A 88 -5.49 -1.11 0.05
N LEU A 89 -6.43 -1.85 -0.52
CA LEU A 89 -6.56 -3.30 -0.40
C LEU A 89 -6.22 -3.92 -1.75
N LEU A 90 -5.16 -4.72 -1.82
CA LEU A 90 -4.74 -5.48 -2.99
C LEU A 90 -4.87 -6.98 -2.71
N TRP A 91 -5.23 -7.76 -3.72
CA TRP A 91 -5.29 -9.22 -3.65
C TRP A 91 -4.94 -9.89 -4.98
N GLY A 92 -4.62 -11.17 -4.94
CA GLY A 92 -4.23 -11.98 -6.11
C GLY A 92 -2.74 -12.29 -6.13
N ASN A 93 -2.15 -12.39 -7.32
CA ASN A 93 -0.75 -12.73 -7.51
C ASN A 93 0.16 -11.49 -7.40
N LEU A 94 0.42 -11.08 -6.16
CA LEU A 94 1.26 -9.91 -5.87
C LEU A 94 2.72 -10.09 -6.30
N ASP A 95 3.18 -11.33 -6.50
CA ASP A 95 4.55 -11.66 -6.88
C ASP A 95 4.89 -11.19 -8.29
N ASN A 96 3.89 -11.30 -9.17
CA ASN A 96 4.01 -10.92 -10.57
C ASN A 96 2.79 -10.12 -11.02
N PRO A 97 2.68 -8.85 -10.62
CA PRO A 97 1.51 -8.03 -10.89
C PRO A 97 1.31 -7.74 -12.38
N ASP A 98 2.29 -8.06 -13.24
CA ASP A 98 2.31 -7.70 -14.66
C ASP A 98 1.93 -8.84 -15.59
N THR A 99 1.78 -10.07 -15.07
CA THR A 99 1.40 -11.19 -15.92
C THR A 99 -0.06 -11.06 -16.33
N THR A 100 -0.27 -10.40 -17.47
CA THR A 100 -1.42 -10.61 -18.38
C THR A 100 -1.43 -12.01 -18.99
N VAL A 101 -0.53 -12.90 -18.52
CA VAL A 101 -0.41 -14.28 -18.95
C VAL A 101 -1.69 -14.97 -18.50
N GLY A 102 -2.64 -15.08 -19.43
CA GLY A 102 -3.88 -15.84 -19.24
C GLY A 102 -3.57 -17.23 -18.69
N PRO A 103 -4.57 -17.89 -18.09
CA PRO A 103 -4.41 -18.90 -17.03
C PRO A 103 -3.05 -19.58 -17.11
N GLY A 104 -2.07 -19.03 -16.39
CA GLY A 104 -0.81 -19.74 -16.20
C GLY A 104 -1.16 -21.13 -15.70
N GLU A 105 -0.54 -22.17 -16.26
CA GLU A 105 -0.86 -23.57 -15.90
C GLU A 105 -0.77 -23.82 -14.38
N ASP A 106 -0.17 -22.89 -13.62
CA ASP A 106 0.15 -23.01 -12.21
C ASP A 106 -0.81 -22.28 -11.24
N CYS A 107 -1.57 -21.25 -11.66
CA CYS A 107 -2.47 -20.52 -10.75
C CYS A 107 -3.95 -20.67 -11.13
N PRO A 108 -4.77 -21.37 -10.30
CA PRO A 108 -6.19 -21.52 -10.56
C PRO A 108 -6.94 -20.19 -10.40
N VAL A 109 -8.16 -20.12 -10.96
CA VAL A 109 -9.07 -19.00 -10.71
C VAL A 109 -9.37 -18.92 -9.22
N THR A 110 -9.10 -17.77 -8.61
CA THR A 110 -9.41 -17.50 -7.21
C THR A 110 -10.56 -16.50 -7.13
N ASP A 111 -11.60 -16.85 -6.38
CA ASP A 111 -12.71 -15.94 -6.09
C ASP A 111 -12.40 -15.13 -4.82
N TRP A 112 -12.34 -13.82 -5.01
CA TRP A 112 -12.04 -12.80 -4.01
C TRP A 112 -13.26 -11.95 -3.65
N SER A 113 -14.45 -12.39 -4.06
CA SER A 113 -15.71 -11.74 -3.69
C SER A 113 -15.79 -11.55 -2.18
N GLY A 114 -16.20 -10.36 -1.78
CA GLY A 114 -16.03 -9.93 -0.41
C GLY A 114 -16.76 -8.65 -0.07
N SER A 115 -16.51 -8.16 1.14
CA SER A 115 -17.08 -6.95 1.68
C SER A 115 -16.13 -6.21 2.62
N LEU A 116 -16.36 -4.92 2.73
CA LEU A 116 -15.76 -4.03 3.72
C LEU A 116 -16.91 -3.33 4.46
N VAL A 117 -16.95 -3.46 5.78
CA VAL A 117 -17.94 -2.83 6.66
C VAL A 117 -17.21 -1.98 7.70
N VAL A 118 -17.70 -0.75 7.93
CA VAL A 118 -17.16 0.19 8.92
C VAL A 118 -18.19 0.46 9.99
N GLU A 119 -17.85 0.24 11.26
CA GLU A 119 -18.70 0.57 12.39
C GLU A 119 -18.66 2.10 12.66
N GLY A 120 -19.82 2.74 12.77
CA GLY A 120 -19.92 4.16 13.12
C GLY A 120 -19.35 5.14 12.08
N GLY A 121 -19.15 4.68 10.84
CA GLY A 121 -18.49 5.48 9.79
C GLY A 121 -19.08 5.31 8.40
N VAL A 122 -18.37 5.84 7.42
CA VAL A 122 -18.73 5.80 6.00
C VAL A 122 -17.53 5.26 5.22
N VAL A 123 -17.80 4.41 4.23
CA VAL A 123 -16.81 3.96 3.25
C VAL A 123 -17.19 4.44 1.85
N ILE A 124 -16.23 5.03 1.16
CA ILE A 124 -16.32 5.54 -0.21
C ILE A 124 -15.27 4.83 -1.05
N ILE A 125 -15.67 4.30 -2.20
CA ILE A 125 -14.73 3.76 -3.18
C ILE A 125 -14.14 4.93 -3.97
N LYS A 126 -12.81 5.02 -4.01
CA LYS A 126 -12.09 6.02 -4.81
C LYS A 126 -11.71 5.47 -6.18
N ARG A 127 -11.16 4.25 -6.20
CA ARG A 127 -10.65 3.62 -7.42
C ARG A 127 -10.81 2.12 -7.37
N LEU A 128 -11.03 1.54 -8.55
CA LEU A 128 -10.88 0.11 -8.80
C LEU A 128 -9.49 -0.12 -9.39
N ILE A 129 -8.79 -1.11 -8.85
CA ILE A 129 -7.43 -1.44 -9.22
C ILE A 129 -7.54 -2.73 -10.03
N ARG A 130 -7.35 -2.59 -11.35
CA ARG A 130 -7.19 -3.72 -12.30
C ARG A 130 -8.33 -4.76 -12.34
N PHE A 131 -9.54 -4.37 -11.94
CA PHE A 131 -10.74 -5.21 -12.07
C PHE A 131 -10.90 -5.74 -13.50
N ASP A 132 -11.14 -7.04 -13.59
CA ASP A 132 -11.24 -7.76 -14.84
C ASP A 132 -12.68 -7.81 -15.38
N ARG A 133 -12.85 -8.38 -16.58
CA ARG A 133 -14.18 -8.53 -17.17
C ARG A 133 -15.01 -9.51 -16.35
N GLY A 134 -16.00 -8.97 -15.63
CA GLY A 134 -16.90 -9.77 -14.79
C GLY A 134 -16.81 -9.38 -13.33
N ASP A 135 -15.83 -8.55 -12.97
CA ASP A 135 -15.70 -7.99 -11.64
C ASP A 135 -16.52 -6.71 -11.52
N TYR A 136 -17.13 -6.52 -10.36
CA TYR A 136 -18.01 -5.37 -10.13
C TYR A 136 -18.23 -5.12 -8.64
N ILE A 137 -18.62 -3.89 -8.34
CA ILE A 137 -19.17 -3.50 -7.04
C ILE A 137 -20.64 -3.92 -7.01
N VAL A 138 -21.03 -4.66 -5.97
CA VAL A 138 -22.42 -5.12 -5.81
C VAL A 138 -23.31 -3.91 -5.52
N ARG A 139 -24.39 -3.80 -6.31
CA ARG A 139 -25.38 -2.72 -6.20
C ARG A 139 -26.80 -3.29 -6.09
N PRO A 140 -27.72 -2.60 -5.40
CA PRO A 140 -27.48 -1.41 -4.58
C PRO A 140 -26.66 -1.73 -3.31
N ARG A 141 -25.91 -0.74 -2.78
CA ARG A 141 -25.22 -0.90 -1.49
C ARG A 141 -26.24 -1.05 -0.36
N ARG A 142 -25.90 -1.82 0.68
CA ARG A 142 -26.76 -1.96 1.88
C ARG A 142 -26.82 -0.68 2.69
N GLY A 143 -25.71 0.07 2.72
CA GLY A 143 -25.59 1.34 3.42
C GLY A 143 -24.30 2.09 3.06
N PRO A 144 -24.14 3.33 3.56
CA PRO A 144 -22.92 4.13 3.36
C PRO A 144 -21.71 3.54 4.11
N ASP A 145 -21.97 2.67 5.09
CA ASP A 145 -21.00 1.98 5.96
C ASP A 145 -20.45 0.67 5.36
N SER A 146 -21.00 0.21 4.24
CA SER A 146 -20.68 -1.11 3.68
C SER A 146 -20.50 -1.10 2.17
N VAL A 147 -19.48 -1.80 1.69
CA VAL A 147 -19.24 -2.10 0.26
C VAL A 147 -19.13 -3.62 0.10
N GLU A 148 -19.75 -4.14 -0.95
CA GLU A 148 -19.61 -5.53 -1.40
C GLU A 148 -19.07 -5.52 -2.83
N TRP A 149 -18.23 -6.49 -3.17
CA TRP A 149 -17.67 -6.65 -4.51
C TRP A 149 -17.63 -8.12 -4.92
N VAL A 150 -17.58 -8.33 -6.23
CA VAL A 150 -17.26 -9.59 -6.89
C VAL A 150 -15.97 -9.37 -7.67
N SER A 151 -14.96 -10.18 -7.40
CA SER A 151 -13.66 -10.15 -8.09
C SER A 151 -13.12 -11.56 -8.22
N HIS A 152 -12.57 -11.90 -9.39
CA HIS A 152 -11.88 -13.16 -9.63
C HIS A 152 -10.54 -12.88 -10.26
N THR A 153 -9.49 -13.48 -9.71
CA THR A 153 -8.16 -13.37 -10.33
C THR A 153 -7.67 -14.69 -10.90
N VAL A 154 -6.89 -14.59 -11.98
CA VAL A 154 -6.19 -15.72 -12.60
C VAL A 154 -4.74 -15.34 -12.82
N GLY A 155 -3.93 -15.40 -11.76
CA GLY A 155 -2.51 -15.04 -11.84
C GLY A 155 -2.23 -13.54 -12.03
N HIS A 156 -3.22 -12.67 -11.81
CA HIS A 156 -3.07 -11.20 -11.76
C HIS A 156 -3.46 -10.64 -10.39
N VAL A 157 -3.42 -9.32 -10.29
CA VAL A 157 -3.69 -8.55 -9.07
C VAL A 157 -4.87 -7.64 -9.30
N ASP A 158 -5.77 -7.63 -8.33
CA ASP A 158 -6.90 -6.73 -8.23
C ASP A 158 -6.81 -5.93 -6.93
N GLY A 159 -7.66 -4.91 -6.80
CA GLY A 159 -7.78 -4.19 -5.55
C GLY A 159 -8.81 -3.08 -5.57
N ILE A 160 -9.00 -2.48 -4.40
CA ILE A 160 -9.82 -1.29 -4.23
C ILE A 160 -9.10 -0.27 -3.34
N LEU A 161 -9.18 1.00 -3.74
CA LEU A 161 -8.82 2.12 -2.89
C LEU A 161 -10.07 2.69 -2.24
N PHE A 162 -10.10 2.67 -0.91
CA PHE A 162 -11.19 3.19 -0.10
C PHE A 162 -10.80 4.51 0.60
N THR A 163 -11.77 5.40 0.77
CA THR A 163 -11.76 6.42 1.81
C THR A 163 -12.73 6.01 2.90
N ILE A 164 -12.24 5.98 4.13
CA ILE A 164 -13.03 5.66 5.32
C ILE A 164 -13.14 6.93 6.17
N ILE A 165 -14.36 7.28 6.57
CA ILE A 165 -14.65 8.44 7.40
C ILE A 165 -15.17 7.90 8.73
N ASP A 166 -14.37 8.06 9.77
CA ASP A 166 -14.77 7.78 11.14
C ASP A 166 -15.48 9.01 11.70
N THR A 167 -16.76 8.82 12.02
CA THR A 167 -17.61 9.83 12.66
C THR A 167 -17.91 9.39 14.08
N PRO A 168 -16.94 9.50 15.01
CA PRO A 168 -17.12 8.98 16.36
C PRO A 168 -18.35 9.65 17.00
N ASP A 169 -19.25 8.84 17.54
CA ASP A 169 -20.38 9.33 18.32
C ASP A 169 -19.83 9.90 19.64
N PRO A 170 -20.02 11.20 19.93
CA PRO A 170 -19.54 11.81 21.17
C PRO A 170 -20.11 11.16 22.45
N GLN A 171 -21.18 10.37 22.32
CA GLN A 171 -21.83 9.66 23.42
C GLN A 171 -21.49 8.16 23.47
N ALA A 172 -20.73 7.63 22.49
CA ALA A 172 -20.37 6.21 22.49
C ALA A 172 -19.43 5.88 23.66
N THR A 173 -19.80 4.84 24.41
CA THR A 173 -19.02 4.32 25.53
C THR A 173 -17.95 3.35 25.02
N GLU A 174 -16.72 3.85 24.88
CA GLU A 174 -15.43 3.14 24.82
C GLU A 174 -15.20 1.96 23.84
N THR A 175 -16.19 1.44 23.13
CA THR A 175 -15.92 0.40 22.12
C THR A 175 -15.29 1.03 20.89
N ALA A 176 -14.05 0.65 20.59
CA ALA A 176 -13.36 1.09 19.39
C ALA A 176 -14.16 0.65 18.15
N ASN A 177 -14.52 1.61 17.31
CA ASN A 177 -15.11 1.32 16.00
C ASN A 177 -14.15 0.44 15.18
N LEU A 178 -14.70 -0.55 14.48
CA LEU A 178 -13.94 -1.51 13.68
C LEU A 178 -14.16 -1.30 12.18
N VAL A 179 -13.15 -1.70 11.40
CA VAL A 179 -13.26 -2.01 9.98
C VAL A 179 -13.16 -3.51 9.82
N ARG A 180 -14.16 -4.10 9.20
CA ARG A 180 -14.25 -5.53 8.93
C ARG A 180 -14.05 -5.74 7.44
N ILE A 181 -13.02 -6.46 7.07
CA ILE A 181 -12.78 -6.89 5.68
C ILE A 181 -13.01 -8.40 5.66
N THR A 182 -13.87 -8.86 4.75
CA THR A 182 -14.21 -10.27 4.61
C THR A 182 -14.19 -10.66 3.15
N THR A 183 -13.44 -11.71 2.82
CA THR A 183 -13.44 -12.41 1.54
C THR A 183 -13.69 -13.89 1.82
N MET A 184 -13.79 -14.72 0.78
CA MET A 184 -13.84 -16.17 1.00
C MET A 184 -12.55 -16.76 1.57
N GLN A 185 -11.40 -16.14 1.30
CA GLN A 185 -10.08 -16.66 1.69
C GLN A 185 -9.57 -16.09 3.02
N TYR A 186 -10.08 -14.92 3.42
CA TYR A 186 -9.52 -14.14 4.52
C TYR A 186 -10.56 -13.22 5.14
N SER A 187 -10.49 -13.05 6.46
CA SER A 187 -11.28 -12.06 7.19
C SER A 187 -10.45 -11.44 8.30
N VAL A 188 -10.58 -10.12 8.47
CA VAL A 188 -9.89 -9.36 9.53
C VAL A 188 -10.79 -8.28 10.10
N GLU A 189 -10.62 -8.02 11.39
CA GLU A 189 -11.22 -6.89 12.10
C GLU A 189 -10.09 -5.96 12.55
N ILE A 190 -10.13 -4.70 12.13
CA ILE A 190 -9.09 -3.71 12.39
C ILE A 190 -9.72 -2.56 13.17
N PRO A 191 -9.26 -2.22 14.38
CA PRO A 191 -9.65 -1.00 15.04
C PRO A 191 -9.40 0.23 14.15
N LEU A 192 -10.39 1.13 14.02
CA LEU A 192 -10.25 2.32 13.19
C LEU A 192 -9.03 3.16 13.58
N ALA A 193 -8.70 3.20 14.87
CA ALA A 193 -7.52 3.90 15.38
C ALA A 193 -6.20 3.34 14.82
N ASP A 194 -6.14 2.06 14.50
CA ASP A 194 -4.92 1.41 14.00
C ASP A 194 -4.67 1.74 12.51
N LEU A 195 -5.70 2.19 11.78
CA LEU A 195 -5.57 2.56 10.35
C LEU A 195 -4.65 3.76 10.09
N GLU A 196 -4.25 4.50 11.12
CA GLU A 196 -3.30 5.60 10.97
C GLU A 196 -1.96 5.14 10.37
N ASP A 197 -1.55 3.90 10.68
CA ASP A 197 -0.30 3.27 10.26
C ASP A 197 -0.44 1.77 9.96
N TYR A 198 -1.65 1.33 9.63
CA TYR A 198 -1.88 -0.08 9.40
C TYR A 198 -1.18 -0.57 8.13
N ARG A 199 -0.47 -1.69 8.28
CA ARG A 199 0.06 -2.48 7.17
C ARG A 199 -0.08 -3.95 7.53
N ASP A 200 -0.57 -4.73 6.59
CA ASP A 200 -0.60 -6.18 6.71
C ASP A 200 -0.31 -6.81 5.35
N PHE A 201 0.33 -7.98 5.39
CA PHE A 201 0.68 -8.76 4.22
C PHE A 201 0.45 -10.23 4.54
N ILE A 202 -0.47 -10.84 3.81
CA ILE A 202 -0.99 -12.16 4.11
C ILE A 202 -0.74 -13.05 2.90
N VAL A 203 -0.04 -14.15 3.12
CA VAL A 203 0.11 -15.22 2.13
C VAL A 203 -1.07 -16.18 2.30
N ILE A 204 -1.88 -16.34 1.26
CA ILE A 204 -3.00 -17.29 1.23
C ILE A 204 -2.50 -18.66 0.73
N ASP A 205 -1.77 -18.63 -0.37
CA ASP A 205 -1.08 -19.78 -0.96
C ASP A 205 0.09 -19.27 -1.84
N ASP A 206 0.71 -20.17 -2.60
CA ASP A 206 1.86 -19.85 -3.45
C ASP A 206 1.53 -18.77 -4.51
N CYS A 207 0.30 -18.73 -5.01
CA CYS A 207 -0.17 -17.80 -6.04
C CYS A 207 -0.87 -16.56 -5.48
N ASN A 208 -1.47 -16.66 -4.30
CA ASN A 208 -2.47 -15.71 -3.82
C ASN A 208 -2.04 -15.05 -2.52
N LYS A 209 -2.09 -13.72 -2.51
CA LYS A 209 -1.67 -12.89 -1.39
C LYS A 209 -2.63 -11.73 -1.22
N ILE A 210 -2.67 -11.15 -0.01
CA ILE A 210 -3.41 -9.93 0.30
C ILE A 210 -2.42 -8.91 0.87
N SER A 211 -2.54 -7.67 0.41
CA SER A 211 -1.80 -6.55 0.97
C SER A 211 -2.76 -5.44 1.37
N ILE A 212 -2.67 -5.03 2.63
CA ILE A 212 -3.49 -3.97 3.22
C ILE A 212 -2.56 -2.86 3.66
N VAL A 213 -2.72 -1.66 3.12
CA VAL A 213 -2.00 -0.47 3.57
C VAL A 213 -3.00 0.64 3.83
N ALA A 214 -2.98 1.20 5.03
CA ALA A 214 -3.81 2.33 5.39
C ALA A 214 -2.99 3.50 5.93
N THR A 215 -3.58 4.69 5.83
CA THR A 215 -3.03 5.90 6.42
C THR A 215 -4.14 6.88 6.76
N GLU A 216 -3.99 7.60 7.86
CA GLU A 216 -4.84 8.76 8.13
C GLU A 216 -4.58 9.84 7.07
N THR A 217 -5.64 10.33 6.42
CA THR A 217 -5.65 11.36 5.40
C THR A 217 -6.49 12.55 5.86
N SER A 218 -6.13 13.13 7.00
CA SER A 218 -6.76 14.38 7.45
C SER A 218 -6.57 15.47 6.38
N PRO A 219 -7.65 16.15 5.93
CA PRO A 219 -7.62 17.06 4.79
C PRO A 219 -6.77 18.32 5.00
N GLN A 220 -6.24 18.55 6.20
CA GLN A 220 -5.75 19.87 6.61
C GLN A 220 -4.23 20.04 6.65
N ILE A 221 -3.39 18.99 6.79
CA ILE A 221 -2.01 19.25 7.24
C ILE A 221 -0.91 18.56 6.44
N CYS A 222 -1.09 17.32 5.95
CA CYS A 222 0.02 16.59 5.33
C CYS A 222 -0.36 15.76 4.11
N ARG A 223 0.36 16.00 3.00
CA ARG A 223 0.26 15.14 1.82
C ARG A 223 0.79 13.76 2.16
N ARG A 224 0.03 12.75 1.77
CA ARG A 224 0.31 11.33 1.97
C ARG A 224 -0.04 10.59 0.70
N GLY A 225 0.40 9.34 0.61
CA GLY A 225 0.06 8.47 -0.49
C GLY A 225 0.72 7.11 -0.35
N PHE A 226 0.80 6.40 -1.47
CA PHE A 226 1.26 5.01 -1.53
C PHE A 226 2.49 4.87 -2.41
N LEU A 227 3.22 3.79 -2.19
CA LEU A 227 4.30 3.31 -3.04
C LEU A 227 3.98 1.87 -3.41
N GLU A 228 4.16 1.52 -4.66
CA GLU A 228 3.94 0.16 -5.15
C GLU A 228 4.97 -0.14 -6.23
N GLY A 229 5.49 -1.36 -6.29
CA GLY A 229 6.47 -1.70 -7.31
C GLY A 229 6.97 -3.13 -7.24
N LYS A 230 8.03 -3.39 -8.01
CA LYS A 230 8.80 -4.63 -7.98
C LYS A 230 9.99 -4.50 -7.04
N TRP A 231 10.23 -5.56 -6.28
CA TRP A 231 11.42 -5.76 -5.46
C TRP A 231 12.22 -6.91 -6.09
N ILE A 232 13.39 -6.60 -6.65
CA ILE A 232 14.17 -7.54 -7.47
C ILE A 232 15.49 -7.80 -6.77
N SER A 233 15.71 -9.04 -6.37
CA SER A 233 16.93 -9.52 -5.76
C SER A 233 17.98 -9.86 -6.81
N GLU A 234 19.18 -9.31 -6.65
CA GLU A 234 20.36 -9.65 -7.46
C GLU A 234 21.29 -10.59 -6.69
N SER A 235 21.22 -10.56 -5.35
CA SER A 235 21.92 -11.46 -4.43
C SER A 235 21.20 -11.52 -3.08
N ASP A 236 21.63 -12.40 -2.17
CA ASP A 236 21.09 -12.49 -0.80
C ASP A 236 21.16 -11.18 -0.01
N THR A 237 22.01 -10.24 -0.43
CA THR A 237 22.27 -8.99 0.29
C THR A 237 22.02 -7.74 -0.53
N SER A 238 21.69 -7.86 -1.82
CA SER A 238 21.54 -6.71 -2.72
C SER A 238 20.47 -6.90 -3.80
N GLY A 239 19.95 -5.79 -4.30
CA GLY A 239 19.03 -5.81 -5.41
C GLY A 239 18.53 -4.42 -5.79
N VAL A 240 17.54 -4.39 -6.67
CA VAL A 240 16.93 -3.16 -7.18
C VAL A 240 15.45 -3.14 -6.90
N PHE A 241 14.88 -1.94 -6.77
CA PHE A 241 13.44 -1.75 -6.70
C PHE A 241 13.00 -0.69 -7.70
N LYS A 242 11.86 -0.90 -8.33
CA LYS A 242 11.25 0.04 -9.28
C LYS A 242 9.75 0.04 -9.15
N GLY A 243 9.11 1.20 -9.28
CA GLY A 243 7.68 1.30 -9.04
C GLY A 243 7.10 2.69 -9.27
N ILE A 244 5.92 2.91 -8.71
CA ILE A 244 5.14 4.14 -8.85
C ILE A 244 4.98 4.88 -7.52
N TRP A 245 4.94 6.20 -7.63
CA TRP A 245 4.65 7.13 -6.53
C TRP A 245 3.21 7.59 -6.64
N ILE A 246 2.36 7.19 -5.69
CA ILE A 246 0.90 7.31 -5.78
C ILE A 246 0.42 8.35 -4.76
N ALA A 247 -0.46 9.27 -5.15
CA ALA A 247 -1.10 10.21 -4.23
C ALA A 247 -2.19 9.55 -3.38
N ALA A 248 -2.65 10.23 -2.32
CA ALA A 248 -3.75 9.74 -1.46
C ALA A 248 -5.05 9.43 -2.22
N ASP A 249 -5.29 10.05 -3.36
CA ASP A 249 -6.47 9.77 -4.21
C ASP A 249 -6.25 8.60 -5.18
N GLY A 250 -5.11 7.90 -5.07
CA GLY A 250 -4.70 6.79 -5.91
C GLY A 250 -4.18 7.20 -7.29
N SER A 251 -4.06 8.49 -7.59
CA SER A 251 -3.44 8.91 -8.86
C SER A 251 -1.94 8.66 -8.85
N ILE A 252 -1.41 8.14 -9.95
CA ILE A 252 0.04 8.03 -10.16
C ILE A 252 0.56 9.46 -10.35
N THR A 253 1.48 9.88 -9.49
CA THR A 253 2.12 11.21 -9.55
C THR A 253 3.56 11.13 -10.02
N GLY A 254 4.17 9.94 -9.98
CA GLY A 254 5.54 9.73 -10.39
C GLY A 254 5.97 8.29 -10.46
N TYR A 255 7.25 8.11 -10.76
CA TYR A 255 7.95 6.83 -10.81
C TYR A 255 9.08 6.85 -9.79
N LEU A 256 9.45 5.70 -9.27
CA LEU A 256 10.58 5.53 -8.37
C LEU A 256 11.51 4.41 -8.85
N ARG A 257 12.80 4.58 -8.61
CA ARG A 257 13.83 3.56 -8.85
C ARG A 257 14.86 3.64 -7.74
N GLY A 258 15.38 2.50 -7.33
CA GLY A 258 16.35 2.40 -6.26
C GLY A 258 17.11 1.10 -6.24
N HIS A 259 18.02 0.99 -5.28
CA HIS A 259 18.70 -0.26 -4.96
C HIS A 259 18.83 -0.40 -3.44
N TYR A 260 19.00 -1.63 -3.00
CA TYR A 260 19.25 -1.98 -1.62
C TYR A 260 20.50 -2.86 -1.53
N THR A 261 21.21 -2.75 -0.42
CA THR A 261 22.45 -3.50 -0.19
C THR A 261 22.74 -3.66 1.30
N ILE A 262 23.85 -4.31 1.65
CA ILE A 262 24.46 -4.29 2.98
C ILE A 262 25.77 -3.50 2.91
N GLU A 263 25.86 -2.40 3.65
CA GLU A 263 27.03 -1.52 3.77
C GLU A 263 27.53 -1.51 5.22
N ASP A 264 28.79 -1.92 5.42
CA ASP A 264 29.40 -2.01 6.75
C ASP A 264 28.55 -2.80 7.77
N GLY A 265 27.87 -3.85 7.29
CA GLY A 265 26.96 -4.68 8.09
C GLY A 265 25.55 -4.13 8.25
N ASN A 266 25.26 -2.92 7.74
CA ASN A 266 23.96 -2.28 7.82
C ASN A 266 23.16 -2.48 6.54
N ARG A 267 21.89 -2.85 6.68
CA ARG A 267 20.95 -2.92 5.55
C ARG A 267 20.50 -1.52 5.18
N VAL A 268 20.86 -1.10 3.98
CA VAL A 268 20.56 0.25 3.47
C VAL A 268 19.80 0.15 2.16
N LEU A 269 18.98 1.16 1.89
CA LEU A 269 18.37 1.35 0.59
C LEU A 269 18.49 2.80 0.15
N TYR A 270 18.65 2.98 -1.15
CA TYR A 270 18.80 4.26 -1.81
C TYR A 270 17.85 4.32 -3.00
N GLY A 271 17.35 5.51 -3.31
CA GLY A 271 16.52 5.65 -4.48
C GLY A 271 16.28 7.09 -4.88
N LYS A 272 15.51 7.22 -5.95
CA LYS A 272 15.05 8.49 -6.49
C LYS A 272 13.61 8.31 -6.94
N TRP A 273 12.79 9.33 -6.71
CA TRP A 273 11.50 9.44 -7.35
C TRP A 273 11.44 10.67 -8.24
N ILE A 274 10.74 10.53 -9.36
CA ILE A 274 10.55 11.55 -10.39
C ILE A 274 9.06 11.67 -10.68
N THR A 275 8.62 12.86 -11.08
CA THR A 275 7.24 13.06 -11.58
C THR A 275 7.00 12.26 -12.87
N ARG A 276 5.74 12.13 -13.29
CA ARG A 276 5.39 11.47 -14.56
C ARG A 276 6.14 12.00 -15.79
N SER A 277 6.50 13.29 -15.80
CA SER A 277 7.23 13.93 -16.89
C SER A 277 8.75 13.79 -16.77
N GLY A 278 9.27 13.07 -15.76
CA GLY A 278 10.70 12.90 -15.52
C GLY A 278 11.36 13.98 -14.66
N ARG A 279 10.64 15.03 -14.24
CA ARG A 279 11.21 16.04 -13.33
C ARG A 279 11.55 15.41 -11.99
N PHE A 280 12.71 15.76 -11.43
CA PHE A 280 13.13 15.37 -10.08
C PHE A 280 12.02 15.60 -9.05
N GLY A 281 11.77 14.60 -8.20
CA GLY A 281 10.81 14.66 -7.11
C GLY A 281 11.48 14.58 -5.74
N GLY A 282 12.44 13.67 -5.58
CA GLY A 282 13.20 13.54 -4.34
C GLY A 282 14.20 12.39 -4.34
N LEU A 283 15.20 12.48 -3.46
CA LEU A 283 16.14 11.40 -3.15
C LEU A 283 15.67 10.63 -1.93
N LEU A 284 15.73 9.31 -1.97
CA LEU A 284 15.30 8.39 -0.92
C LEU A 284 16.53 7.78 -0.25
N ARG A 285 16.50 7.69 1.07
CA ARG A 285 17.46 6.90 1.87
C ARG A 285 16.71 6.21 2.99
N GLY A 286 17.03 4.95 3.24
CA GLY A 286 16.37 4.17 4.27
C GLY A 286 17.09 2.87 4.58
N ARG A 287 16.33 1.94 5.16
CA ARG A 287 16.78 0.60 5.50
C ARG A 287 15.71 -0.42 5.14
N TRP A 288 16.15 -1.65 4.97
CA TRP A 288 15.30 -2.80 4.74
C TRP A 288 15.61 -3.88 5.79
N MET A 289 14.60 -4.64 6.18
CA MET A 289 14.68 -5.61 7.27
C MET A 289 13.91 -6.86 6.87
N PRO A 290 14.55 -8.03 6.75
CA PRO A 290 13.81 -9.28 6.56
C PRO A 290 12.97 -9.61 7.80
N LEU A 291 11.83 -10.27 7.60
CA LEU A 291 11.10 -10.95 8.67
C LEU A 291 11.97 -12.11 9.21
N ALA A 292 12.03 -12.30 10.54
CA ALA A 292 13.12 -13.03 11.21
C ALA A 292 13.23 -14.56 10.99
N GLU A 293 14.47 -15.04 11.20
CA GLU A 293 15.04 -16.38 11.50
C GLU A 293 14.96 -17.57 10.53
N GLU A 294 14.13 -17.56 9.48
CA GLU A 294 14.30 -18.48 8.35
C GLU A 294 14.49 -17.66 7.07
N PRO A 295 15.13 -18.20 6.00
CA PRO A 295 15.37 -17.47 4.76
C PRO A 295 14.06 -17.31 3.98
N GLY A 296 13.08 -16.64 4.60
CA GLY A 296 11.93 -16.06 3.94
C GLY A 296 12.39 -14.73 3.34
N PRO A 297 12.17 -14.49 2.05
CA PRO A 297 12.77 -13.35 1.37
C PRO A 297 11.84 -12.11 1.48
N ASP A 298 10.97 -12.11 2.48
CA ASP A 298 9.99 -11.07 2.78
C ASP A 298 10.48 -10.17 3.90
N GLY A 299 9.99 -8.94 3.94
CA GLY A 299 10.37 -8.02 4.99
C GLY A 299 9.69 -6.67 4.94
N TYR A 300 10.27 -5.72 5.66
CA TYR A 300 9.82 -4.34 5.73
C TYR A 300 10.91 -3.38 5.27
N PHE A 301 10.49 -2.23 4.78
CA PHE A 301 11.39 -1.13 4.47
C PHE A 301 10.85 0.16 5.08
N GLU A 302 11.75 1.08 5.39
CA GLU A 302 11.40 2.42 5.83
C GLU A 302 12.55 3.40 5.58
N GLY A 303 12.22 4.68 5.51
CA GLY A 303 13.21 5.70 5.25
C GLY A 303 12.62 7.10 5.16
N ARG A 304 13.45 8.00 4.64
CA ARG A 304 13.16 9.42 4.46
C ARG A 304 13.50 9.86 3.05
N TRP A 305 12.87 10.93 2.61
CA TRP A 305 13.19 11.54 1.33
C TRP A 305 13.38 13.05 1.43
N VAL A 306 14.27 13.56 0.59
CA VAL A 306 14.68 14.96 0.54
C VAL A 306 14.43 15.55 -0.84
N ASP A 307 14.33 16.89 -0.91
CA ASP A 307 14.25 17.63 -2.17
C ASP A 307 15.64 17.95 -2.76
N GLU A 308 15.67 18.79 -3.80
CA GLU A 308 16.88 19.22 -4.51
C GLU A 308 17.86 20.03 -3.64
N THR A 309 17.38 20.55 -2.51
CA THR A 309 18.18 21.31 -1.53
C THR A 309 18.62 20.44 -0.36
N PHE A 310 18.39 19.12 -0.44
CA PHE A 310 18.58 18.17 0.65
C PHE A 310 17.76 18.51 1.91
N THR A 311 16.63 19.21 1.74
CA THR A 311 15.70 19.45 2.84
C THR A 311 14.80 18.23 3.03
N LEU A 312 14.66 17.74 4.26
CA LEU A 312 13.71 16.67 4.59
C LEU A 312 12.29 17.05 4.17
N GLN A 313 11.72 16.25 3.28
CA GLN A 313 10.36 16.45 2.79
C GLN A 313 9.37 15.46 3.38
N GLY A 314 9.82 14.26 3.78
CA GLY A 314 8.93 13.24 4.30
C GLY A 314 9.58 11.90 4.60
N PHE A 315 8.72 10.95 4.96
CA PHE A 315 9.07 9.59 5.31
C PHE A 315 8.32 8.61 4.42
N PHE A 316 8.85 7.41 4.28
CA PHE A 316 8.19 6.29 3.62
C PHE A 316 8.42 5.01 4.39
N LYS A 317 7.50 4.06 4.24
CA LYS A 317 7.65 2.70 4.77
C LYS A 317 6.66 1.73 4.15
N GLY A 318 6.94 0.45 4.23
CA GLY A 318 6.09 -0.60 3.68
C GLY A 318 6.64 -1.98 3.95
N HIS A 319 6.15 -2.94 3.18
CA HIS A 319 6.64 -4.31 3.13
C HIS A 319 7.07 -4.66 1.72
N TYR A 320 7.97 -5.62 1.63
CA TYR A 320 8.35 -6.27 0.38
C TYR A 320 8.23 -7.78 0.54
N CYS A 321 7.96 -8.45 -0.57
CA CYS A 321 8.15 -9.89 -0.69
C CYS A 321 9.11 -10.16 -1.85
N ILE A 322 9.77 -11.30 -1.79
CA ILE A 322 10.53 -11.85 -2.91
C ILE A 322 9.96 -13.24 -3.15
N CYS A 323 9.79 -13.58 -4.40
CA CYS A 323 9.08 -14.79 -4.79
C CYS A 323 10.06 -15.71 -5.50
N GLN A 324 9.56 -16.79 -6.09
CA GLN A 324 10.42 -17.62 -6.94
C GLN A 324 11.00 -16.76 -8.07
N ASP A 325 12.27 -17.00 -8.42
CA ASP A 325 13.05 -16.26 -9.43
C ASP A 325 13.54 -14.85 -9.04
N SER A 326 13.79 -14.62 -7.75
CA SER A 326 14.43 -13.39 -7.25
C SER A 326 13.65 -12.12 -7.56
N THR A 327 12.38 -12.24 -7.93
CA THR A 327 11.49 -11.10 -8.20
C THR A 327 10.32 -11.19 -7.25
N GLY A 328 9.91 -10.04 -6.72
CA GLY A 328 8.67 -9.92 -5.99
C GLY A 328 8.19 -8.49 -6.03
N PHE A 329 7.50 -8.09 -4.97
CA PHE A 329 6.74 -6.84 -4.93
C PHE A 329 7.07 -6.05 -3.68
N PHE A 330 6.81 -4.75 -3.72
CA PHE A 330 6.71 -3.96 -2.51
C PHE A 330 5.44 -3.11 -2.53
N HIS A 331 4.87 -2.90 -1.34
CA HIS A 331 3.77 -1.98 -1.13
C HIS A 331 3.95 -1.23 0.19
N GLY A 332 3.72 0.07 0.13
CA GLY A 332 3.94 0.94 1.26
C GLY A 332 3.22 2.27 1.12
N ARG A 333 3.61 3.17 2.00
CA ARG A 333 3.06 4.52 2.12
C ARG A 333 4.17 5.54 2.26
N TRP A 334 3.85 6.77 1.90
CA TRP A 334 4.69 7.93 2.16
C TRP A 334 3.87 9.04 2.80
N ALA A 335 4.54 9.87 3.59
CA ALA A 335 3.97 11.05 4.22
C ALA A 335 4.96 12.20 4.16
N ARG A 336 4.49 13.41 3.87
CA ARG A 336 5.30 14.63 4.03
C ARG A 336 5.44 15.00 5.50
N VAL A 337 6.54 15.65 5.85
CA VAL A 337 6.70 16.31 7.16
C VAL A 337 5.67 17.43 7.26
N CYS A 338 4.93 17.45 8.37
CA CYS A 338 4.00 18.51 8.72
C CYS A 338 4.78 19.66 9.35
N ARG A 339 4.54 20.89 8.89
CA ARG A 339 5.09 22.11 9.51
C ARG A 339 3.98 22.92 10.17
#